data_AF-A0A351SEY9-F1
#
_entry.id   AF-A0A351SEY9-F1
#
_cell.length_a   1.000
_cell.length_b   1.000
_cell.length_c   1.000
_cell.angle_alpha   90.00
_cell.angle_beta   90.00
_cell.angle_gamma   90.00
#
_symmetry.space_group_name_H-M   'P 1'
#
loop_
_entity.id
_entity.type
_entity.pdbx_description
1 polymer ?
#
loop_
_entity_poly.entity_id
_entity_poly.type
_entity_poly.pdbx_seq_one_letter_code
_entity_poly.pdbx_strand_id
1 'polypeptide(L)'
;AVARVYQHQSEDSGRSTLADIMNATLSVSTMVFTILIGASMFSLVFRGLGGDEIIEEFLQNIPGGTLSVLLVVMIVMFLLGFILDYLEIVFIVVPIVAPILLTMEISPGIAMSPVWLGVMMSVNLQTSFLTPPFGFSLFYLRGVAPPSVSTLQIYKGVVPFVVIQIFMLVVLWYVPSFATWLPSVLYEQ
;
A
#
# COMPACT_ATOMS: atom_id res chain seq x y z
N ALA A 1 27.58 -15.69 -16.32
CA ALA A 1 27.31 -14.32 -16.81
C ALA A 1 27.61 -13.27 -15.74
N VAL A 2 27.07 -13.40 -14.52
CA VAL A 2 27.28 -12.46 -13.39
C VAL A 2 28.76 -12.30 -12.97
N ALA A 3 29.56 -13.36 -13.02
CA ALA A 3 30.99 -13.29 -12.67
C ALA A 3 31.86 -12.44 -13.63
N ARG A 4 31.42 -12.24 -14.89
CA ARG A 4 32.17 -11.41 -15.86
C ARG A 4 31.97 -9.91 -15.64
N VAL A 5 30.85 -9.52 -15.02
CA VAL A 5 30.58 -8.10 -14.70
C VAL A 5 31.46 -7.63 -13.54
N TYR A 6 31.76 -8.52 -12.59
CA TYR A 6 32.64 -8.20 -11.45
C TYR A 6 34.11 -8.04 -11.82
N GLN A 7 34.60 -8.74 -12.85
CA GLN A 7 36.01 -8.72 -13.25
C GLN A 7 36.42 -7.53 -14.13
N HIS A 8 35.49 -6.64 -14.49
CA HIS A 8 35.80 -5.43 -15.29
C HIS A 8 35.55 -4.10 -14.55
N GLN A 9 35.06 -4.13 -13.32
CA GLN A 9 34.76 -2.91 -12.55
C GLN A 9 35.86 -2.49 -11.56
N SER A 10 37.00 -3.20 -11.51
CA SER A 10 38.04 -2.92 -10.52
C SER A 10 38.94 -1.72 -10.81
N GLU A 11 38.75 -0.97 -11.91
CA GLU A 11 39.67 0.11 -12.29
C GLU A 11 39.04 1.49 -12.56
N ASP A 12 37.71 1.65 -12.58
CA ASP A 12 37.11 2.95 -12.96
C ASP A 12 36.34 3.65 -11.81
N SER A 13 37.05 4.64 -11.23
CA SER A 13 36.59 5.82 -10.48
C SER A 13 35.23 5.73 -9.76
N GLY A 14 35.24 5.66 -8.42
CA GLY A 14 34.02 5.71 -7.59
C GLY A 14 33.09 6.91 -7.80
N ARG A 15 33.53 7.96 -8.51
CA ARG A 15 32.67 9.06 -8.99
C ARG A 15 31.67 8.61 -10.07
N SER A 16 32.05 7.65 -10.92
CA SER A 16 31.20 7.07 -11.96
C SER A 16 30.08 6.23 -11.34
N THR A 17 30.43 5.33 -10.41
CA THR A 17 29.44 4.49 -9.71
C THR A 17 28.44 5.30 -8.89
N LEU A 18 28.90 6.39 -8.23
CA LEU A 18 27.99 7.29 -7.51
C LEU A 18 27.00 7.97 -8.47
N ALA A 19 27.47 8.45 -9.62
CA ALA A 19 26.62 9.07 -10.63
C ALA A 19 25.59 8.07 -11.19
N ASP A 20 25.98 6.82 -11.41
CA ASP A 20 25.08 5.75 -11.88
C ASP A 20 23.98 5.45 -10.85
N ILE A 21 24.32 5.33 -9.57
CA ILE A 21 23.35 5.10 -8.48
C ILE A 21 22.40 6.29 -8.33
N MET A 22 22.94 7.52 -8.40
CA MET A 22 22.12 8.74 -8.35
C MET A 22 21.14 8.81 -9.51
N ASN A 23 21.57 8.51 -10.74
CA ASN A 23 20.71 8.49 -11.92
C ASN A 23 19.63 7.40 -11.83
N ALA A 24 19.97 6.20 -11.35
CA ALA A 24 19.00 5.13 -11.13
C ALA A 24 17.94 5.54 -10.09
N THR A 25 18.39 6.14 -8.98
CA THR A 25 17.49 6.63 -7.92
C THR A 25 16.59 7.75 -8.44
N LEU A 26 17.13 8.69 -9.23
CA LEU A 26 16.38 9.78 -9.84
C LEU A 26 15.32 9.27 -10.81
N SER A 27 15.64 8.25 -11.61
CA SER A 27 14.70 7.64 -12.55
C SER A 27 13.47 7.05 -11.86
N VAL A 28 13.69 6.23 -10.82
CA VAL A 28 12.59 5.64 -10.03
C VAL A 28 11.78 6.73 -9.32
N SER A 29 12.46 7.72 -8.74
CA SER A 29 11.79 8.84 -8.07
C SER A 29 10.93 9.65 -9.05
N THR A 30 11.43 9.91 -10.27
CA THR A 30 10.71 10.66 -11.30
C THR A 30 9.46 9.93 -11.77
N MET A 31 9.53 8.59 -11.92
CA MET A 31 8.36 7.76 -12.24
C MET A 31 7.27 7.92 -11.16
N VAL A 32 7.64 7.81 -9.88
CA VAL A 32 6.71 7.98 -8.74
C VAL A 32 6.09 9.37 -8.74
N PHE A 33 6.89 10.43 -8.87
CA PHE A 33 6.38 11.81 -8.89
C PHE A 33 5.47 12.08 -10.09
N THR A 34 5.77 11.50 -11.26
CA THR A 34 4.94 11.66 -12.45
C THR A 34 3.56 11.04 -12.24
N ILE A 35 3.51 9.84 -11.66
CA ILE A 35 2.24 9.18 -11.29
C ILE A 35 1.48 10.03 -10.27
N LEU A 36 2.16 10.55 -9.25
CA LEU A 36 1.55 11.40 -8.22
C LEU A 36 0.91 12.65 -8.82
N ILE A 37 1.58 13.33 -9.75
CA ILE A 37 1.04 14.49 -10.45
C ILE A 37 -0.21 14.10 -11.25
N GLY A 38 -0.14 13.01 -12.02
CA GLY A 38 -1.27 12.50 -12.81
C GLY A 38 -2.48 12.12 -11.95
N ALA A 39 -2.26 11.39 -10.85
CA ALA A 39 -3.30 11.00 -9.90
C ALA A 39 -3.92 12.21 -9.21
N SER A 40 -3.11 13.22 -8.85
CA SER A 40 -3.59 14.46 -8.24
C SER A 40 -4.46 15.27 -9.20
N MET A 41 -4.04 15.40 -10.46
CA MET A 41 -4.83 16.06 -11.51
C MET A 41 -6.13 15.30 -11.78
N PHE A 42 -6.07 13.96 -11.89
CA PHE A 42 -7.25 13.12 -12.05
C PHE A 42 -8.22 13.29 -10.87
N SER A 43 -7.73 13.17 -9.63
CA SER A 43 -8.56 13.32 -8.42
C SER A 43 -9.19 14.72 -8.32
N LEU A 44 -8.48 15.76 -8.74
CA LEU A 44 -9.01 17.12 -8.78
C LEU A 44 -10.12 17.27 -9.82
N VAL A 45 -9.90 16.83 -11.05
CA VAL A 45 -10.90 16.90 -12.13
C VAL A 45 -12.09 16.01 -11.83
N PHE A 46 -11.86 14.78 -11.36
CA PHE A 46 -12.91 13.83 -11.00
C PHE A 46 -13.85 14.42 -9.94
N ARG A 47 -13.32 14.99 -8.86
CA ARG A 47 -14.11 15.69 -7.84
C ARG A 47 -14.76 16.97 -8.38
N GLY A 48 -14.04 17.73 -9.21
CA GLY A 48 -14.60 18.92 -9.86
C GLY A 48 -15.79 18.62 -10.79
N LEU A 49 -15.95 17.38 -11.23
CA LEU A 49 -17.08 16.89 -12.03
C LEU A 49 -18.17 16.18 -11.19
N GLY A 50 -18.07 16.20 -9.85
CA GLY A 50 -19.02 15.51 -8.95
C GLY A 50 -18.78 14.01 -8.83
N GLY A 51 -17.58 13.53 -9.14
CA GLY A 51 -17.25 12.10 -9.04
C GLY A 51 -17.25 11.56 -7.62
N ASP A 52 -16.97 12.41 -6.62
CA ASP A 52 -17.11 12.10 -5.20
C ASP A 52 -18.54 11.77 -4.82
N GLU A 53 -19.53 12.50 -5.32
CA GLU A 53 -20.96 12.24 -5.09
C GLU A 53 -21.38 10.87 -5.65
N ILE A 54 -20.87 10.50 -6.84
CA ILE A 54 -21.13 9.20 -7.46
C ILE A 54 -20.57 8.06 -6.62
N ILE A 55 -19.33 8.20 -6.13
CA ILE A 55 -18.71 7.19 -5.28
C ILE A 55 -19.39 7.14 -3.92
N GLU A 56 -19.75 8.28 -3.34
CA GLU A 56 -20.49 8.35 -2.09
C GLU A 56 -21.83 7.63 -2.18
N GLU A 57 -22.63 7.92 -3.22
CA GLU A 57 -23.91 7.24 -3.45
C GLU A 57 -23.70 5.74 -3.65
N PHE A 58 -22.68 5.33 -4.41
CA PHE A 58 -22.35 3.91 -4.60
C PHE A 58 -22.02 3.22 -3.26
N LEU A 59 -21.19 3.85 -2.43
CA LEU A 59 -20.79 3.31 -1.14
C LEU A 59 -21.95 3.30 -0.12
N GLN A 60 -22.78 4.34 -0.09
CA GLN A 60 -23.96 4.41 0.79
C GLN A 60 -25.03 3.35 0.45
N ASN A 61 -25.12 2.95 -0.82
CA ASN A 61 -26.02 1.88 -1.26
C ASN A 61 -25.55 0.47 -0.85
N ILE A 62 -24.33 0.32 -0.31
CA ILE A 62 -23.84 -0.97 0.18
C ILE A 62 -24.54 -1.34 1.49
N PRO A 63 -25.23 -2.48 1.56
CA PRO A 63 -25.92 -2.90 2.78
C PRO A 63 -24.92 -3.23 3.91
N GLY A 64 -25.28 -2.85 5.13
CA GLY A 64 -24.50 -3.14 6.36
C GLY A 64 -23.65 -1.99 6.89
N GLY A 65 -23.85 -0.76 6.36
CA GLY A 65 -23.32 0.47 6.95
C GLY A 65 -21.81 0.64 6.82
N THR A 66 -21.24 1.51 7.64
CA THR A 66 -19.83 1.95 7.56
C THR A 66 -18.83 0.81 7.57
N LEU A 67 -19.04 -0.21 8.39
CA LEU A 67 -18.15 -1.36 8.47
C LEU A 67 -18.16 -2.20 7.18
N SER A 68 -19.34 -2.41 6.58
CA SER A 68 -19.43 -3.08 5.27
C SER A 68 -18.72 -2.30 4.18
N VAL A 69 -18.92 -0.98 4.14
CA VAL A 69 -18.27 -0.09 3.17
C VAL A 69 -16.74 -0.16 3.32
N LEU A 70 -16.23 -0.04 4.55
CA LEU A 70 -14.81 -0.18 4.83
C LEU A 70 -14.26 -1.54 4.39
N LEU A 71 -14.98 -2.62 4.67
CA LEU A 71 -14.57 -3.97 4.27
C LEU A 71 -14.49 -4.11 2.74
N VAL A 72 -15.46 -3.56 2.01
CA VAL A 72 -15.45 -3.55 0.54
C VAL A 72 -14.25 -2.77 0.02
N VAL A 73 -13.97 -1.59 0.57
CA VAL A 73 -12.79 -0.79 0.23
C VAL A 73 -11.50 -1.59 0.48
N MET A 74 -11.40 -2.27 1.62
CA MET A 74 -10.24 -3.11 1.93
C MET A 74 -10.06 -4.25 0.93
N ILE A 75 -11.13 -4.93 0.54
CA ILE A 75 -11.07 -6.00 -0.45
C ILE A 75 -10.65 -5.45 -1.81
N VAL A 76 -11.22 -4.33 -2.25
CA VAL A 76 -10.85 -3.71 -3.53
C VAL A 76 -9.38 -3.29 -3.52
N MET A 77 -8.90 -2.62 -2.47
CA MET A 77 -7.49 -2.24 -2.33
C MET A 77 -6.57 -3.46 -2.31
N PHE A 78 -6.97 -4.53 -1.61
CA PHE A 78 -6.20 -5.77 -1.55
C PHE A 78 -6.06 -6.42 -2.93
N LEU A 79 -7.15 -6.46 -3.71
CA LEU A 79 -7.16 -7.00 -5.07
C LEU A 79 -6.39 -6.12 -6.06
N LEU A 80 -6.49 -4.79 -5.95
CA LEU A 80 -5.70 -3.86 -6.75
C LEU A 80 -4.20 -4.05 -6.52
N GLY A 81 -3.79 -4.40 -5.30
CA GLY A 81 -2.40 -4.70 -4.93
C GLY A 81 -1.78 -5.89 -5.68
N PHE A 82 -2.59 -6.70 -6.38
CA PHE A 82 -2.06 -7.73 -7.27
C PHE A 82 -1.58 -7.20 -8.62
N ILE A 83 -1.98 -6.01 -9.03
CA ILE A 83 -1.67 -5.45 -10.35
C ILE A 83 -0.83 -4.17 -10.22
N LEU A 84 -1.16 -3.32 -9.25
CA LEU A 84 -0.59 -1.98 -9.07
C LEU A 84 0.35 -1.92 -7.87
N ASP A 85 1.27 -0.95 -7.90
CA ASP A 85 2.17 -0.69 -6.77
C ASP A 85 1.40 -0.04 -5.57
N TYR A 86 1.87 -0.17 -4.34
CA TYR A 86 1.23 0.37 -3.15
C TYR A 86 1.17 1.89 -3.21
N LEU A 87 2.20 2.55 -3.75
CA LEU A 87 2.21 4.01 -3.93
C LEU A 87 1.14 4.44 -4.92
N GLU A 88 0.96 3.70 -6.02
CA GLU A 88 -0.04 3.99 -7.05
C GLU A 88 -1.45 3.87 -6.47
N ILE A 89 -1.72 2.80 -5.72
CA ILE A 89 -3.01 2.57 -5.08
C ILE A 89 -3.28 3.65 -4.04
N VAL A 90 -2.31 3.99 -3.18
CA VAL A 90 -2.49 5.03 -2.16
C VAL A 90 -2.81 6.37 -2.80
N PHE A 91 -2.08 6.78 -3.85
CA PHE A 91 -2.32 8.08 -4.48
C PHE A 91 -3.61 8.15 -5.30
N ILE A 92 -4.16 7.04 -5.75
CA ILE A 92 -5.43 7.00 -6.49
C ILE A 92 -6.61 6.84 -5.52
N VAL A 93 -6.59 5.80 -4.68
CA VAL A 93 -7.74 5.37 -3.89
C VAL A 93 -7.95 6.24 -2.66
N VAL A 94 -6.89 6.61 -1.93
CA VAL A 94 -7.03 7.35 -0.66
C VAL A 94 -7.69 8.72 -0.87
N PRO A 95 -7.28 9.56 -1.86
CA PRO A 95 -7.93 10.86 -2.07
C PRO A 95 -9.41 10.77 -2.48
N ILE A 96 -9.85 9.64 -3.01
CA ILE A 96 -11.24 9.40 -3.44
C ILE A 96 -12.06 8.87 -2.27
N VAL A 97 -11.55 7.84 -1.60
CA VAL A 97 -12.31 7.06 -0.62
C VAL A 97 -12.21 7.61 0.80
N ALA A 98 -11.05 8.14 1.20
CA ALA A 98 -10.86 8.62 2.57
C ALA A 98 -11.78 9.79 2.95
N PRO A 99 -12.02 10.82 2.09
CA PRO A 99 -12.97 11.88 2.43
C PRO A 99 -14.37 11.34 2.74
N ILE A 100 -14.82 10.32 2.00
CA ILE A 100 -16.13 9.69 2.18
C ILE A 100 -16.15 8.82 3.44
N LEU A 101 -15.13 7.99 3.67
CA LEU A 101 -15.08 7.13 4.86
C LEU A 101 -14.95 7.93 6.16
N LEU A 102 -14.27 9.08 6.14
CA LEU A 102 -14.07 9.92 7.33
C LEU A 102 -15.32 10.73 7.72
N THR A 103 -16.28 10.90 6.82
CA THR A 103 -17.59 11.47 7.19
C THR A 103 -18.53 10.42 7.79
N MET A 104 -18.21 9.12 7.64
CA MET A 104 -19.00 8.03 8.20
C MET A 104 -18.62 7.72 9.65
N GLU A 105 -19.62 7.36 10.46
CA GLU A 105 -19.42 6.90 11.83
C GLU A 105 -19.19 5.39 11.89
N ILE A 106 -18.18 4.94 12.65
CA ILE A 106 -17.88 3.50 12.84
C ILE A 106 -18.98 2.84 13.70
N SER A 107 -19.49 3.58 14.68
CA SER A 107 -20.54 3.19 15.63
C SER A 107 -21.27 4.46 16.06
N PRO A 108 -22.53 4.42 16.57
CA PRO A 108 -23.27 5.63 16.91
C PRO A 108 -22.47 6.57 17.83
N GLY A 109 -22.11 7.76 17.32
CA GLY A 109 -21.33 8.77 18.04
C GLY A 109 -19.81 8.54 18.07
N ILE A 110 -19.28 7.56 17.33
CA ILE A 110 -17.84 7.31 17.18
C ILE A 110 -17.41 7.58 15.74
N ALA A 111 -16.78 8.74 15.53
CA ALA A 111 -16.19 9.12 14.25
C ALA A 111 -15.01 8.23 13.85
N MET A 112 -14.78 8.10 12.55
CA MET A 112 -13.63 7.37 12.03
C MET A 112 -12.33 8.16 12.23
N SER A 113 -11.35 7.55 12.88
CA SER A 113 -10.03 8.18 13.04
C SER A 113 -9.24 8.09 11.72
N PRO A 114 -8.69 9.22 11.21
CA PRO A 114 -7.81 9.23 10.03
C PRO A 114 -6.57 8.35 10.20
N VAL A 115 -6.00 8.35 11.41
CA VAL A 115 -4.83 7.53 11.73
C VAL A 115 -5.17 6.05 11.65
N TRP A 116 -6.26 5.65 12.29
CA TRP A 116 -6.69 4.25 12.26
C TRP A 116 -7.00 3.79 10.83
N LEU A 117 -7.72 4.60 10.05
CA LEU A 117 -8.02 4.30 8.64
C LEU A 117 -6.73 4.11 7.83
N GLY A 118 -5.77 5.04 7.99
CA GLY A 118 -4.47 4.97 7.32
C GLY A 118 -3.67 3.72 7.70
N VAL A 119 -3.63 3.37 8.99
CA VAL A 119 -2.94 2.16 9.48
C VAL A 119 -3.61 0.91 8.93
N MET A 120 -4.94 0.83 8.99
CA MET A 120 -5.72 -0.28 8.47
C MET A 120 -5.48 -0.50 6.97
N MET A 121 -5.52 0.57 6.15
CA MET A 121 -5.21 0.50 4.72
C MET A 121 -3.75 0.09 4.46
N SER A 122 -2.82 0.60 5.26
CA SER A 122 -1.38 0.30 5.13
C SER A 122 -1.07 -1.16 5.40
N VAL A 123 -1.62 -1.73 6.48
CA VAL A 123 -1.45 -3.15 6.82
C VAL A 123 -2.10 -4.04 5.76
N ASN A 124 -3.27 -3.65 5.24
CA ASN A 124 -3.97 -4.37 4.18
C ASN A 124 -3.13 -4.43 2.89
N LEU A 125 -2.56 -3.30 2.46
CA LEU A 125 -1.68 -3.26 1.28
C LEU A 125 -0.39 -4.04 1.49
N GLN A 126 0.25 -3.96 2.66
CA GLN A 126 1.41 -4.79 2.99
C GLN A 126 1.09 -6.29 2.88
N THR A 127 -0.09 -6.70 3.33
CA THR A 127 -0.56 -8.09 3.24
C THR A 127 -0.72 -8.52 1.78
N SER A 128 -1.29 -7.65 0.93
CA SER A 128 -1.44 -7.91 -0.51
C SER A 128 -0.08 -8.15 -1.18
N PHE A 129 0.92 -7.32 -0.85
CA PHE A 129 2.30 -7.43 -1.38
C PHE A 129 3.04 -8.70 -0.98
N LEU A 130 2.60 -9.37 0.08
CA LEU A 130 3.15 -10.63 0.56
C LEU A 130 2.36 -11.86 0.06
N THR A 131 1.18 -11.68 -0.55
CA THR A 131 0.28 -12.76 -0.91
C THR A 131 0.46 -13.18 -2.38
N PRO A 132 0.75 -14.45 -2.69
CA PRO A 132 0.69 -14.95 -4.08
C PRO A 132 -0.73 -14.73 -4.66
N PRO A 133 -0.91 -14.33 -5.92
CA PRO A 133 -0.10 -14.64 -7.12
C PRO A 133 0.93 -13.58 -7.55
N PHE A 134 0.85 -12.34 -7.03
CA PHE A 134 1.67 -11.20 -7.47
C PHE A 134 2.43 -10.51 -6.33
N GLY A 135 2.80 -11.25 -5.28
CA GLY A 135 3.58 -10.70 -4.17
C GLY A 135 4.94 -10.15 -4.63
N PHE A 136 5.02 -8.87 -4.98
CA PHE A 136 6.22 -8.23 -5.56
C PHE A 136 7.45 -8.48 -4.70
N SER A 137 7.29 -8.44 -3.37
CA SER A 137 8.35 -8.76 -2.42
C SER A 137 8.87 -10.19 -2.56
N LEU A 138 8.00 -11.16 -2.86
CA LEU A 138 8.39 -12.56 -3.11
C LEU A 138 9.15 -12.72 -4.42
N PHE A 139 8.79 -11.98 -5.46
CA PHE A 139 9.49 -11.98 -6.73
C PHE A 139 10.84 -11.27 -6.66
N TYR A 140 10.94 -10.18 -5.91
CA TYR A 140 12.21 -9.56 -5.59
C TYR A 140 13.13 -10.52 -4.84
N LEU A 141 12.60 -11.24 -3.84
CA LEU A 141 13.36 -12.28 -3.14
C LEU A 141 13.76 -13.41 -4.08
N ARG A 142 12.87 -13.85 -4.98
CA ARG A 142 13.19 -14.86 -5.99
C ARG A 142 14.30 -14.41 -6.93
N GLY A 143 14.37 -13.12 -7.28
CA GLY A 143 15.39 -12.54 -8.14
C GLY A 143 16.81 -12.60 -7.56
N VAL A 144 16.95 -12.56 -6.23
CA VAL A 144 18.23 -12.67 -5.52
C VAL A 144 18.48 -14.06 -4.91
N ALA A 145 17.45 -14.91 -4.83
CA ALA A 145 17.55 -16.23 -4.23
C ALA A 145 18.39 -17.20 -5.09
N PRO A 146 19.28 -18.01 -4.48
CA PRO A 146 20.04 -19.03 -5.17
C PRO A 146 19.12 -20.03 -5.89
N PRO A 147 19.57 -20.69 -6.98
CA PRO A 147 18.77 -21.69 -7.70
C PRO A 147 18.32 -22.88 -6.84
N SER A 148 19.00 -23.14 -5.71
CA SER A 148 18.62 -24.18 -4.75
C SER A 148 17.33 -23.87 -3.97
N VAL A 149 16.89 -22.60 -3.93
CA VAL A 149 15.65 -22.20 -3.28
C VAL A 149 14.53 -22.15 -4.32
N SER A 150 13.60 -23.08 -4.21
CA SER A 150 12.42 -23.12 -5.06
C SER A 150 11.44 -21.99 -4.72
N THR A 151 10.69 -21.51 -5.72
CA THR A 151 9.61 -20.53 -5.51
C THR A 151 8.59 -21.02 -4.48
N LEU A 152 8.32 -22.33 -4.44
CA LEU A 152 7.42 -22.92 -3.45
C LEU A 152 7.94 -22.79 -2.02
N GLN A 153 9.25 -22.87 -1.79
CA GLN A 153 9.84 -22.62 -0.46
C GLN A 153 9.69 -21.16 -0.05
N ILE A 154 9.83 -20.22 -0.98
CA ILE A 154 9.58 -18.79 -0.73
C ILE A 154 8.11 -18.56 -0.35
N TYR A 155 7.18 -19.16 -1.12
CA TYR A 155 5.74 -19.02 -0.86
C TYR A 155 5.33 -19.65 0.47
N LYS A 156 5.88 -20.81 0.82
CA LYS A 156 5.64 -21.42 2.14
C LYS A 156 6.25 -20.59 3.28
N GLY A 157 7.41 -19.97 3.03
CA GLY A 157 8.11 -19.13 4.01
C GLY A 157 7.35 -17.86 4.39
N VAL A 158 6.55 -17.30 3.47
CA VAL A 158 5.78 -16.08 3.76
C VAL A 158 4.45 -16.34 4.48
N VAL A 159 3.91 -17.57 4.41
CA VAL A 159 2.61 -17.91 5.03
C VAL A 159 2.51 -17.48 6.51
N PRO A 160 3.50 -17.75 7.39
CA PRO A 160 3.45 -17.29 8.77
C PRO A 160 3.34 -15.76 8.90
N PHE A 161 4.00 -15.01 8.02
CA PHE A 161 3.94 -13.55 8.01
C PHE A 161 2.56 -13.06 7.56
N VAL A 162 1.98 -13.65 6.51
CA VAL A 162 0.62 -13.32 6.07
C VAL A 162 -0.40 -13.60 7.18
N VAL A 163 -0.25 -14.70 7.92
CA VAL A 163 -1.12 -15.02 9.06
C VAL A 163 -1.01 -13.96 10.16
N ILE A 164 0.21 -13.51 10.49
CA ILE A 164 0.42 -12.43 11.48
C ILE A 164 -0.21 -11.12 10.99
N GLN A 165 -0.09 -10.79 9.70
CA GLN A 165 -0.67 -9.58 9.13
C GLN A 165 -2.21 -9.60 9.16
N ILE A 166 -2.82 -10.72 8.78
CA ILE A 166 -4.28 -10.92 8.87
C ILE A 166 -4.72 -10.85 10.34
N PHE A 167 -3.99 -11.48 11.25
CA PHE A 167 -4.26 -11.37 12.68
C PHE A 167 -4.20 -9.91 13.15
N MET A 168 -3.21 -9.14 12.69
CA MET A 168 -3.10 -7.73 13.03
C MET A 168 -4.25 -6.89 12.46
N LEU A 169 -4.72 -7.17 11.23
CA LEU A 169 -5.93 -6.54 10.69
C LEU A 169 -7.16 -6.83 11.56
N VAL A 170 -7.32 -8.07 12.02
CA VAL A 170 -8.42 -8.46 12.92
C VAL A 170 -8.30 -7.74 14.26
N VAL A 171 -7.11 -7.66 14.85
CA VAL A 171 -6.88 -6.94 16.11
C VAL A 171 -7.20 -5.45 15.94
N LEU A 172 -6.71 -4.81 14.88
CA LEU A 172 -6.97 -3.40 14.60
C LEU A 172 -8.45 -3.12 14.32
N TRP A 173 -9.15 -4.07 13.71
CA TRP A 173 -10.59 -3.99 13.47
C TRP A 173 -11.39 -3.90 14.78
N TYR A 174 -11.07 -4.75 15.76
CA TYR A 174 -11.77 -4.78 17.05
C TYR A 174 -11.21 -3.80 18.09
N VAL A 175 -9.94 -3.42 17.96
CA VAL A 175 -9.23 -2.58 18.93
C VAL A 175 -8.51 -1.42 18.20
N PRO A 176 -9.24 -0.36 17.81
CA PRO A 176 -8.67 0.78 17.10
C PRO A 176 -7.59 1.53 17.88
N SER A 177 -7.61 1.44 19.21
CA SER A 177 -6.66 2.11 20.09
C SER A 177 -5.22 1.69 19.86
N PHE A 178 -4.93 0.50 19.32
CA PHE A 178 -3.57 0.12 18.98
C PHE A 178 -2.95 1.03 17.92
N ALA A 179 -3.74 1.55 16.98
CA ALA A 179 -3.27 2.49 15.98
C ALA A 179 -3.19 3.93 16.51
N THR A 180 -4.08 4.31 17.42
CA THR A 180 -4.26 5.72 17.82
C THR A 180 -3.60 6.07 19.16
N TRP A 181 -3.25 5.09 19.99
CA TRP A 181 -2.70 5.30 21.33
C TRP A 181 -1.38 6.06 21.32
N LEU A 182 -0.43 5.67 20.48
CA LEU A 182 0.87 6.33 20.44
C LEU A 182 0.73 7.80 19.99
N PRO A 183 0.00 8.11 18.90
CA PRO A 183 -0.31 9.49 18.54
C PRO A 183 -1.03 10.28 19.63
N SER A 184 -1.98 9.69 20.36
CA SER A 184 -2.71 10.42 21.41
C SER A 184 -1.83 10.77 22.60
N VAL A 185 -0.80 9.95 22.90
CA VAL A 185 0.20 10.24 23.94
C VAL A 185 1.22 11.27 23.46
N LEU A 186 1.66 11.21 22.20
CA LEU A 186 2.70 12.10 21.68
C LEU A 186 2.19 13.50 21.29
N TYR A 187 0.96 13.58 20.79
CA TYR A 187 0.41 14.80 20.21
C TYR A 187 -0.67 15.47 21.06
N GLU A 188 -0.91 15.02 22.31
CA GLU A 188 -1.91 15.55 23.26
C GLU A 188 -3.09 16.26 22.57
N GLN A 189 -3.92 15.49 21.87
CA GLN A 189 -5.21 15.96 21.33
C GLN A 189 -6.36 15.46 22.20
#